data_AF-A0A940Y8T5-F1
#
_entry.id   AF-A0A940Y8T5-F1
#
_cell.length_a   1.000
_cell.length_b   1.000
_cell.length_c   1.000
_cell.angle_alpha   90.00
_cell.angle_beta   90.00
_cell.angle_gamma   90.00
#
_symmetry.space_group_name_H-M   'P 1'
#
loop_
_entity.id
_entity.type
_entity.pdbx_description
1 polymer ?
#
loop_
_entity_poly.entity_id
_entity_poly.type
_entity_poly.pdbx_seq_one_letter_code
_entity_poly.pdbx_strand_id
1 'polypeptide(L)'
;MVIATEYLDARDAASLVDLEGALIRFAQRRDFATVSAVVVVDQPDGDATFVSVGNIPEAFYAAHKNRDNSRRDPVLQAVKHQTLPVVWDQATYVKAGASDLWEEQAPFGFHQGIGLAMHAGGLHYLLGVNGPGRLPDSVDTLTSLVAELQLMAVYSHDAALRLIRVPEPEEDNVNLTARERDVLTWTLEDKSAWVVGKLLSISEHTVAFHLKNAMRKLGCATKHSAAAKAVRLGLITPPRR
;
A
#
# COMPACT_ATOMS: atom_id res chain seq x y z
N MET A 1 23.71 -24.46 4.44
CA MET A 1 23.01 -23.17 4.53
C MET A 1 21.57 -23.49 4.92
N VAL A 2 21.24 -23.42 6.21
CA VAL A 2 19.87 -23.66 6.68
C VAL A 2 19.08 -22.43 6.29
N ILE A 3 18.07 -22.55 5.42
CA ILE A 3 17.12 -21.47 5.20
C ILE A 3 16.56 -21.12 6.58
N ALA A 4 16.79 -19.88 7.03
CA ALA A 4 16.24 -19.42 8.30
C ALA A 4 14.73 -19.71 8.32
N THR A 5 14.30 -20.55 9.27
CA THR A 5 12.93 -21.10 9.29
C THR A 5 11.86 -20.01 9.31
N GLU A 6 12.16 -18.82 9.83
CA GLU A 6 11.29 -17.64 9.87
C GLU A 6 10.63 -17.27 8.55
N TYR A 7 11.35 -17.36 7.43
CA TYR A 7 10.77 -17.02 6.14
C TYR A 7 9.65 -18.00 5.76
N LEU A 8 9.88 -19.28 6.06
CA LEU A 8 8.90 -20.34 5.83
C LEU A 8 7.78 -20.28 6.88
N ASP A 9 8.10 -19.99 8.15
CA ASP A 9 7.12 -19.76 9.21
C ASP A 9 6.17 -18.61 8.85
N ALA A 10 6.70 -17.51 8.30
CA ALA A 10 5.90 -16.38 7.83
C ALA A 10 5.01 -16.80 6.66
N ARG A 11 5.57 -17.47 5.64
CA ARG A 11 4.82 -17.98 4.47
C ARG A 11 3.68 -18.92 4.88
N ASP A 12 4.00 -19.85 5.77
CA ASP A 12 3.12 -20.97 6.16
C ASP A 12 2.24 -20.59 7.37
N ALA A 13 2.28 -19.33 7.82
CA ALA A 13 1.47 -18.83 8.93
C ALA A 13 -0.02 -19.15 8.72
N ALA A 14 -0.65 -19.72 9.75
CA ALA A 14 -2.06 -20.09 9.75
C ALA A 14 -2.95 -19.04 10.42
N SER A 15 -2.35 -18.09 11.13
CA SER A 15 -3.01 -16.98 11.82
C SER A 15 -2.14 -15.72 11.84
N LEU A 16 -2.73 -14.56 12.15
CA LEU A 16 -1.98 -13.31 12.34
C LEU A 16 -0.99 -13.42 13.52
N VAL A 17 -1.30 -14.25 14.52
CA VAL A 17 -0.41 -14.51 15.67
C VAL A 17 0.84 -15.28 15.23
N ASP A 18 0.68 -16.27 14.35
CA ASP A 18 1.82 -17.02 13.79
C ASP A 18 2.72 -16.11 12.95
N LEU A 19 2.10 -15.27 12.12
CA LEU A 19 2.80 -14.29 11.29
C LEU A 19 3.55 -13.27 12.14
N GLU A 20 2.90 -12.72 13.17
CA GLU A 20 3.53 -11.81 14.15
C GLU A 20 4.74 -12.47 14.80
N GLY A 21 4.60 -13.71 15.28
CA GLY A 21 5.70 -14.46 15.86
C GLY A 21 6.89 -14.62 14.92
N ALA A 22 6.64 -14.93 13.65
CA ALA A 22 7.70 -15.05 12.63
C ALA A 22 8.42 -13.72 12.38
N LEU A 23 7.65 -12.62 12.25
CA LEU A 23 8.20 -11.27 12.07
C LEU A 23 9.05 -10.84 13.27
N ILE A 24 8.58 -11.07 14.50
CA ILE A 24 9.29 -10.68 15.72
C ILE A 24 10.63 -11.44 15.82
N ARG A 25 10.62 -12.76 15.62
CA ARG A 25 11.86 -13.55 15.66
C ARG A 25 12.84 -13.05 14.60
N PHE A 26 12.34 -12.71 13.42
CA PHE A 26 13.16 -12.17 12.32
C PHE A 26 13.84 -10.86 12.70
N ALA A 27 13.10 -9.92 13.30
CA ALA A 27 13.64 -8.66 13.77
C ALA A 27 14.69 -8.86 14.87
N GLN A 28 14.38 -9.68 15.88
CA GLN A 28 15.27 -9.95 17.00
C GLN A 28 16.59 -10.59 16.58
N ARG A 29 16.57 -11.52 15.61
CA ARG A 29 17.79 -12.13 15.07
C ARG A 29 18.72 -11.15 14.35
N ARG A 30 18.21 -9.98 13.98
CA ARG A 30 18.92 -8.90 13.28
C ARG A 30 19.08 -7.67 14.16
N ASP A 31 18.95 -7.84 15.47
CA ASP A 31 19.11 -6.79 16.49
C ASP A 31 18.15 -5.60 16.35
N PHE A 32 17.01 -5.81 15.69
CA PHE A 32 15.89 -4.86 15.69
C PHE A 32 14.96 -5.15 16.87
N ALA A 33 14.58 -4.08 17.58
CA ALA A 33 13.70 -4.17 18.74
C ALA A 33 12.24 -4.35 18.32
N THR A 34 11.84 -3.68 17.24
CA THR A 34 10.46 -3.68 16.77
C THR A 34 10.36 -4.00 15.29
N VAL A 35 9.22 -4.58 14.92
CA VAL A 35 8.79 -4.84 13.55
C VAL A 35 7.31 -4.52 13.45
N SER A 36 6.92 -4.00 12.30
CA SER A 36 5.53 -3.74 11.95
C SER A 36 5.30 -4.10 10.50
N ALA A 37 4.34 -4.97 10.26
CA ALA A 37 3.69 -5.15 8.98
C ALA A 37 2.32 -4.47 9.02
N VAL A 38 2.05 -3.56 8.10
CA VAL A 38 0.76 -2.86 8.00
C VAL A 38 0.15 -3.14 6.65
N VAL A 39 -1.05 -3.68 6.65
CA VAL A 39 -1.88 -3.83 5.46
C VAL A 39 -2.89 -2.70 5.42
N VAL A 40 -2.85 -1.93 4.36
CA VAL A 40 -3.79 -0.86 4.06
C VAL A 40 -4.68 -1.35 2.92
N VAL A 41 -5.98 -1.38 3.19
CA VAL A 41 -7.01 -1.73 2.22
C VAL A 41 -7.81 -0.47 1.91
N ASP A 42 -7.73 0.01 0.68
CA ASP A 42 -8.56 1.12 0.21
C ASP A 42 -10.03 0.70 0.16
N GLN A 43 -10.91 1.50 0.75
CA GLN A 43 -12.35 1.29 0.73
C GLN A 43 -13.02 2.04 -0.43
N PRO A 44 -14.14 1.55 -0.98
CA PRO A 44 -14.82 2.18 -2.12
C PRO A 44 -15.33 3.61 -1.85
N ASP A 45 -15.58 3.96 -0.60
CA ASP A 45 -16.04 5.28 -0.13
C ASP A 45 -14.90 6.31 0.04
N GLY A 46 -13.65 5.88 -0.15
CA GLY A 46 -12.46 6.72 -0.03
C GLY A 46 -11.79 6.66 1.35
N ASP A 47 -12.32 5.87 2.29
CA ASP A 47 -11.63 5.54 3.54
C ASP A 47 -10.61 4.39 3.32
N ALA A 48 -9.83 4.08 4.36
CA ALA A 48 -8.88 2.96 4.33
C ALA A 48 -8.89 2.20 5.66
N THR A 49 -8.84 0.88 5.58
CA THR A 49 -8.70 0.01 6.75
C THR A 49 -7.24 -0.36 6.95
N PHE A 50 -6.75 -0.26 8.19
CA PHE A 50 -5.38 -0.58 8.57
C PHE A 50 -5.39 -1.82 9.46
N VAL A 51 -4.65 -2.86 9.06
CA VAL A 51 -4.40 -4.04 9.89
C VAL A 51 -2.90 -4.10 10.16
N SER A 52 -2.51 -3.93 11.42
CA SER A 52 -1.12 -4.01 11.85
C SER A 52 -0.82 -5.37 12.48
N VAL A 53 0.35 -5.91 12.18
CA VAL A 53 0.88 -7.16 12.72
C VAL A 53 2.33 -6.90 13.14
N GLY A 54 2.69 -7.17 14.41
CA GLY A 54 4.02 -6.86 14.91
C GLY A 54 4.01 -6.37 16.36
N ASN A 55 5.17 -5.94 16.85
CA ASN A 55 5.38 -5.64 18.27
C ASN A 55 5.66 -4.16 18.55
N ILE A 56 5.06 -3.25 17.77
CA ILE A 56 5.10 -1.83 18.11
C ILE A 56 4.40 -1.62 19.47
N PRO A 57 5.01 -0.89 20.42
CA PRO A 57 4.40 -0.69 21.74
C PRO A 57 3.03 0.00 21.65
N GLU A 58 2.04 -0.49 22.40
CA GLU A 58 0.69 0.13 22.43
C GLU A 58 0.74 1.63 22.81
N ALA A 59 1.69 1.99 23.68
CA ALA A 59 1.91 3.38 24.07
C ALA A 59 2.33 4.28 22.89
N PHE A 60 2.98 3.74 21.86
CA PHE A 60 3.27 4.48 20.63
C PHE A 60 1.98 4.84 19.89
N TYR A 61 1.07 3.87 19.67
CA TYR A 61 -0.21 4.14 19.02
C TYR A 61 -1.07 5.14 19.81
N ALA A 62 -1.03 5.06 21.13
CA ALA A 62 -1.75 6.00 21.99
C ALA A 62 -1.21 7.45 21.88
N ALA A 63 0.11 7.61 21.74
CA ALA A 63 0.76 8.90 21.55
C ALA A 63 0.63 9.42 20.10
N HIS A 64 0.67 8.52 19.11
CA HIS A 64 0.75 8.84 17.68
C HIS A 64 -0.64 8.95 17.03
N LYS A 65 -1.52 9.81 17.56
CA LYS A 65 -2.90 9.98 17.07
C LYS A 65 -3.09 11.07 16.00
N ASN A 66 -2.05 11.84 15.70
CA ASN A 66 -2.16 12.95 14.76
C ASN A 66 -1.99 12.47 13.31
N ARG A 67 -3.08 12.44 12.55
CA ARG A 67 -3.06 12.09 11.11
C ARG A 67 -2.13 13.00 10.27
N ASP A 68 -1.88 14.22 10.70
CA ASP A 68 -0.96 15.13 9.98
C ASP A 68 0.51 14.72 10.14
N ASN A 69 0.87 13.98 11.20
CA ASN A 69 2.24 13.48 11.37
C ASN A 69 2.60 12.46 10.28
N SER A 70 1.67 11.56 9.92
CA SER A 70 1.89 10.61 8.83
C SER A 70 2.08 11.26 7.46
N ARG A 71 1.59 12.50 7.26
CA ARG A 71 1.80 13.27 6.02
C ARG A 71 3.17 13.93 5.97
N ARG A 72 3.74 14.25 7.13
CA ARG A 72 5.05 14.90 7.28
C ARG A 72 6.18 13.90 7.47
N ASP A 73 5.88 12.67 7.89
CA ASP A 73 6.86 11.62 8.14
C ASP A 73 7.65 11.27 6.86
N PRO A 74 8.97 11.57 6.82
CA PRO A 74 9.77 11.37 5.62
C PRO A 74 9.93 9.90 5.22
N VAL A 75 9.91 8.98 6.19
CA VAL A 75 10.02 7.54 5.92
C VAL A 75 8.72 7.03 5.31
N LEU A 76 7.57 7.38 5.89
CA LEU A 76 6.25 7.03 5.35
C LEU A 76 6.02 7.64 3.96
N GLN A 77 6.42 8.88 3.73
CA GLN A 77 6.33 9.49 2.40
C GLN A 77 7.26 8.81 1.41
N ALA A 78 8.48 8.43 1.81
CA ALA A 78 9.41 7.73 0.94
C ALA A 78 8.88 6.35 0.53
N VAL A 79 8.44 5.52 1.48
CA VAL A 79 7.92 4.17 1.17
C VAL A 79 6.62 4.20 0.36
N LYS A 80 5.82 5.27 0.44
CA LYS A 80 4.61 5.45 -0.42
C LYS A 80 4.92 5.71 -1.89
N HIS A 81 6.11 6.23 -2.19
CA HIS A 81 6.44 6.72 -3.53
C HIS A 81 7.62 5.99 -4.17
N GLN A 82 8.38 5.21 -3.40
CA GLN A 82 9.56 4.51 -3.86
C GLN A 82 9.33 2.99 -3.92
N THR A 83 9.93 2.36 -4.91
CA THR A 83 9.90 0.89 -5.08
C THR A 83 10.97 0.19 -4.24
N LEU A 84 12.01 0.92 -3.81
CA LEU A 84 13.13 0.36 -3.07
C LEU A 84 12.97 0.57 -1.56
N PRO A 85 13.52 -0.33 -0.72
CA PRO A 85 13.57 -0.13 0.72
C PRO A 85 14.28 1.18 1.09
N VAL A 86 13.71 1.86 2.07
CA VAL A 86 14.21 3.09 2.67
C VAL A 86 14.96 2.72 3.94
N VAL A 87 16.27 2.94 3.90
CA VAL A 87 17.13 2.90 5.10
C VAL A 87 17.09 4.28 5.74
N TRP A 88 16.83 4.35 7.04
CA TRP A 88 16.63 5.62 7.72
C TRP A 88 17.20 5.63 9.13
N ASP A 89 17.45 6.85 9.61
CA ASP A 89 18.02 7.19 10.91
C ASP A 89 17.56 8.59 11.35
N GLN A 90 18.12 9.11 12.45
CA GLN A 90 17.87 10.48 12.89
C GLN A 90 18.21 11.54 11.82
N ALA A 91 19.31 11.39 11.10
CA ALA A 91 19.74 12.36 10.09
C ALA A 91 18.72 12.49 8.95
N THR A 92 17.99 11.41 8.64
CA THR A 92 16.87 11.40 7.70
C THR A 92 15.78 12.41 8.09
N TYR A 93 15.39 12.41 9.37
CA TYR A 93 14.36 13.31 9.90
C TYR A 93 14.85 14.74 10.04
N VAL A 94 16.11 14.94 10.45
CA VAL A 94 16.74 16.26 10.51
C VAL A 94 16.77 16.91 9.13
N LYS A 95 17.20 16.18 8.09
CA LYS A 95 17.25 16.66 6.71
C LYS A 95 15.87 17.03 6.16
N ALA A 96 14.84 16.31 6.58
CA ALA A 96 13.46 16.57 6.18
C ALA A 96 12.78 17.71 6.97
N GLY A 97 13.45 18.30 7.98
CA GLY A 97 12.83 19.30 8.85
C GLY A 97 11.73 18.72 9.76
N ALA A 98 11.83 17.43 10.08
CA ALA A 98 10.84 16.68 10.87
C ALA A 98 11.46 16.11 12.17
N SER A 99 12.37 16.87 12.81
CA SER A 99 13.05 16.42 14.03
C SER A 99 12.11 16.20 15.20
N ASP A 100 11.02 16.97 15.25
CA ASP A 100 9.91 16.78 16.20
C ASP A 100 9.33 15.37 16.12
N LEU A 101 9.10 14.86 14.91
CA LEU A 101 8.57 13.50 14.72
C LEU A 101 9.56 12.44 15.21
N TRP A 102 10.87 12.64 14.96
CA TRP A 102 11.89 11.72 15.45
C TRP A 102 11.95 11.71 16.99
N GLU A 103 11.86 12.87 17.63
CA GLU A 103 11.85 12.99 19.09
C GLU A 103 10.62 12.34 19.72
N GLU A 104 9.45 12.42 19.08
CA GLU A 104 8.22 11.76 19.53
C GLU A 104 8.33 10.24 19.49
N GLN A 105 8.94 9.68 18.44
CA GLN A 105 9.00 8.22 18.22
C GLN A 105 10.21 7.55 18.88
N ALA A 106 11.32 8.26 19.08
CA ALA A 106 12.56 7.69 19.63
C ALA A 106 12.37 6.97 20.98
N PRO A 107 11.60 7.50 21.96
CA PRO A 107 11.32 6.80 23.23
C PRO A 107 10.67 5.43 23.08
N PHE A 108 10.05 5.14 21.93
CA PHE A 108 9.40 3.87 21.62
C PHE A 108 10.30 2.92 20.81
N GLY A 109 11.59 3.24 20.64
CA GLY A 109 12.58 2.40 19.96
C GLY A 109 12.80 2.70 18.48
N PHE A 110 12.23 3.79 17.96
CA PHE A 110 12.36 4.22 16.57
C PHE A 110 13.58 5.14 16.36
N HIS A 111 14.79 4.63 16.61
CA HIS A 111 16.01 5.42 16.39
C HIS A 111 16.48 5.39 14.94
N GLN A 112 16.40 4.20 14.33
CA GLN A 112 16.79 3.90 12.97
C GLN A 112 16.11 2.61 12.52
N GLY A 113 16.09 2.37 11.22
CA GLY A 113 15.43 1.21 10.67
C GLY A 113 15.51 1.08 9.16
N ILE A 114 14.77 0.10 8.68
CA ILE A 114 14.56 -0.13 7.26
C ILE A 114 13.05 -0.32 7.06
N GLY A 115 12.47 0.48 6.16
CA GLY A 115 11.08 0.39 5.77
C GLY A 115 10.93 0.14 4.28
N LEU A 116 9.92 -0.61 3.87
CA LEU A 116 9.58 -0.80 2.48
C LEU A 116 8.06 -0.93 2.33
N ALA A 117 7.57 -0.67 1.13
CA ALA A 117 6.18 -0.94 0.80
C ALA A 117 6.05 -1.75 -0.49
N MET A 118 4.99 -2.53 -0.57
CA MET A 118 4.54 -3.22 -1.77
C MET A 118 3.11 -2.78 -2.06
N HIS A 119 2.81 -2.54 -3.34
CA HIS A 119 1.53 -2.01 -3.78
C HIS A 119 0.98 -2.90 -4.89
N ALA A 120 -0.21 -3.47 -4.68
CA ALA A 120 -0.87 -4.31 -5.66
C ALA A 120 -2.39 -4.16 -5.54
N GLY A 121 -3.07 -3.82 -6.65
CA GLY A 121 -4.54 -3.89 -6.72
C GLY A 121 -5.32 -3.02 -5.73
N GLY A 122 -4.78 -1.89 -5.25
CA GLY A 122 -5.41 -1.05 -4.21
C GLY A 122 -5.16 -1.54 -2.77
N LEU A 123 -4.30 -2.54 -2.62
CA LEU A 123 -3.74 -2.97 -1.36
C LEU A 123 -2.30 -2.46 -1.23
N HIS A 124 -2.00 -1.89 -0.07
CA HIS A 124 -0.66 -1.44 0.27
C HIS A 124 -0.17 -2.22 1.48
N TYR A 125 0.98 -2.87 1.33
CA TYR A 125 1.64 -3.60 2.39
C TYR A 125 2.92 -2.88 2.76
N LEU A 126 3.03 -2.43 4.00
CA LEU A 126 4.23 -1.81 4.54
C LEU A 126 4.90 -2.79 5.50
N LEU A 127 6.22 -2.94 5.40
CA LEU A 127 7.02 -3.65 6.38
C LEU A 127 8.13 -2.73 6.87
N GLY A 128 8.27 -2.61 8.19
CA GLY A 128 9.34 -1.85 8.81
C GLY A 128 9.94 -2.59 10.00
N VAL A 129 11.25 -2.49 10.16
CA VAL A 129 11.98 -2.90 11.37
C VAL A 129 12.71 -1.71 11.95
N ASN A 130 12.71 -1.60 13.27
CA ASN A 130 13.29 -0.47 14.00
C ASN A 130 14.06 -0.96 15.21
N GLY A 131 15.16 -0.30 15.55
CA GLY A 131 15.98 -0.75 16.67
C GLY A 131 16.89 0.33 17.23
N PRO A 132 17.36 0.14 18.47
CA PRO A 132 18.23 1.08 19.16
C PRO A 132 19.70 0.99 18.74
N GLY A 133 20.07 -0.09 18.02
CA GLY A 133 21.43 -0.30 17.53
C GLY A 133 21.85 0.73 16.47
N ARG A 134 23.02 0.51 15.86
CA ARG A 134 23.46 1.22 14.66
C ARG A 134 23.37 0.26 13.47
N LEU A 135 22.86 0.73 12.34
CA LEU A 135 22.82 -0.06 11.12
C LEU A 135 24.25 -0.41 10.68
N PRO A 136 24.47 -1.54 9.99
CA PRO A 136 25.79 -1.92 9.54
C PRO A 136 26.44 -0.83 8.68
N ASP A 137 27.68 -0.45 9.00
CA ASP A 137 28.46 0.53 8.21
C ASP A 137 29.00 -0.06 6.90
N SER A 138 29.13 -1.39 6.85
CA SER A 138 29.55 -2.10 5.64
C SER A 138 28.41 -2.16 4.63
N VAL A 139 28.68 -1.69 3.41
CA VAL A 139 27.72 -1.76 2.28
C VAL A 139 27.26 -3.19 2.05
N ASP A 140 28.18 -4.16 2.04
CA ASP A 140 27.82 -5.57 1.78
C ASP A 140 26.89 -6.15 2.86
N THR A 141 27.15 -5.81 4.12
CA THR A 141 26.32 -6.25 5.25
C THR A 141 24.96 -5.57 5.22
N LEU A 142 24.91 -4.27 4.94
CA LEU A 142 23.65 -3.54 4.81
C LEU A 142 22.83 -4.03 3.63
N THR A 143 23.45 -4.25 2.46
CA THR A 143 22.81 -4.82 1.28
C THR A 143 22.26 -6.22 1.57
N SER A 144 23.01 -7.06 2.28
CA SER A 144 22.53 -8.39 2.69
C SER A 144 21.30 -8.28 3.60
N LEU A 145 21.34 -7.39 4.60
CA LEU A 145 20.22 -7.14 5.50
C LEU A 145 18.98 -6.64 4.76
N VAL A 146 19.15 -5.70 3.83
CA VAL A 146 18.06 -5.19 2.98
C VAL A 146 17.46 -6.31 2.13
N ALA A 147 18.29 -7.16 1.52
CA ALA A 147 17.82 -8.30 0.73
C ALA A 147 17.03 -9.31 1.58
N GLU A 148 17.47 -9.56 2.81
CA GLU A 148 16.76 -10.40 3.78
C GLU A 148 15.39 -9.81 4.16
N LEU A 149 15.31 -8.49 4.38
CA LEU A 149 14.03 -7.82 4.62
C LEU A 149 13.10 -7.86 3.41
N GLN A 150 13.63 -7.70 2.20
CA GLN A 150 12.82 -7.83 0.99
C GLN A 150 12.27 -9.25 0.84
N LEU A 151 13.08 -10.28 1.14
CA LEU A 151 12.61 -11.66 1.12
C LEU A 151 11.52 -11.89 2.18
N MET A 152 11.73 -11.39 3.40
CA MET A 152 10.70 -11.45 4.45
C MET A 152 9.42 -10.77 4.00
N ALA A 153 9.51 -9.56 3.43
CA ALA A 153 8.37 -8.81 2.94
C ALA A 153 7.53 -9.60 1.95
N VAL A 154 8.16 -10.30 1.00
CA VAL A 154 7.45 -11.13 0.01
C VAL A 154 6.66 -12.24 0.71
N TYR A 155 7.27 -12.98 1.64
CA TYR A 155 6.60 -14.08 2.34
C TYR A 155 5.51 -13.60 3.31
N SER A 156 5.79 -12.54 4.07
CA SER A 156 4.84 -12.00 5.03
C SER A 156 3.68 -11.28 4.36
N HIS A 157 3.89 -10.72 3.17
CA HIS A 157 2.81 -10.17 2.34
C HIS A 157 1.89 -11.24 1.79
N ASP A 158 2.42 -12.32 1.23
CA ASP A 158 1.62 -13.45 0.75
C ASP A 158 0.74 -14.02 1.88
N ALA A 159 1.34 -14.24 3.06
CA ALA A 159 0.60 -14.67 4.23
C ALA A 159 -0.42 -13.63 4.71
N ALA A 160 -0.07 -12.35 4.76
CA ALA A 160 -0.98 -11.29 5.18
C ALA A 160 -2.19 -11.20 4.25
N LEU A 161 -2.00 -11.29 2.94
CA LEU A 161 -3.08 -11.31 1.95
C LEU A 161 -4.02 -12.51 2.13
N ARG A 162 -3.47 -13.67 2.48
CA ARG A 162 -4.26 -14.89 2.72
C ARG A 162 -5.02 -14.85 4.05
N LEU A 163 -4.44 -14.25 5.08
CA LEU A 163 -4.96 -14.25 6.45
C LEU A 163 -5.91 -13.08 6.74
N ILE A 164 -5.60 -11.92 6.18
CA ILE A 164 -6.47 -10.76 6.23
C ILE A 164 -7.45 -10.99 5.10
N ARG A 165 -8.69 -11.33 5.44
CA ARG A 165 -9.82 -11.28 4.50
C ARG A 165 -10.00 -9.84 4.04
N VAL A 166 -9.12 -9.37 3.17
CA VAL A 166 -9.42 -8.29 2.25
C VAL A 166 -10.68 -8.78 1.56
N PRO A 167 -11.82 -8.09 1.67
CA PRO A 167 -12.91 -8.38 0.77
C PRO A 167 -12.26 -8.27 -0.60
N GLU A 168 -12.10 -9.40 -1.31
CA GLU A 168 -11.95 -9.30 -2.75
C GLU A 168 -13.07 -8.37 -3.15
N PRO A 169 -12.77 -7.21 -3.76
CA PRO A 169 -13.85 -6.33 -4.20
C PRO A 169 -14.76 -7.26 -4.93
N GLU A 170 -16.00 -7.45 -4.44
CA GLU A 170 -16.88 -8.51 -4.94
C GLU A 170 -16.66 -8.48 -6.43
N GLU A 171 -16.16 -9.58 -6.99
CA GLU A 171 -16.17 -9.75 -8.43
C GLU A 171 -17.65 -9.89 -8.81
N ASP A 172 -18.47 -8.88 -8.52
CA ASP A 172 -19.36 -8.31 -9.48
C ASP A 172 -18.55 -8.33 -10.76
N ASN A 173 -18.77 -9.38 -11.55
CA ASN A 173 -18.31 -9.51 -12.90
C ASN A 173 -18.95 -8.35 -13.66
N VAL A 174 -18.39 -7.14 -13.48
CA VAL A 174 -18.91 -5.89 -14.02
C VAL A 174 -18.61 -5.94 -15.50
N ASN A 175 -19.52 -6.56 -16.23
CA ASN A 175 -19.36 -6.78 -17.64
C ASN A 175 -19.83 -5.52 -18.39
N LEU A 176 -18.86 -4.64 -18.64
CA LEU A 176 -19.06 -3.50 -19.51
C LEU A 176 -19.11 -3.96 -20.97
N THR A 177 -20.03 -3.39 -21.74
CA THR A 177 -20.04 -3.54 -23.19
C THR A 177 -18.87 -2.77 -23.80
N ALA A 178 -18.50 -3.07 -25.05
CA ALA A 178 -17.48 -2.31 -25.76
C ALA A 178 -17.82 -0.81 -25.82
N ARG A 179 -19.10 -0.46 -26.03
CA ARG A 179 -19.54 0.95 -26.07
C ARG A 179 -19.49 1.64 -24.72
N GLU A 180 -19.80 0.94 -23.63
CA GLU A 180 -19.64 1.48 -22.27
C GLU A 180 -18.16 1.73 -21.95
N ARG A 181 -17.25 0.85 -22.39
CA ARG A 181 -15.81 1.08 -22.28
C ARG A 181 -15.36 2.29 -23.10
N ASP A 182 -15.77 2.38 -24.37
CA ASP A 182 -15.41 3.49 -25.26
C ASP A 182 -15.77 4.85 -24.65
N VAL A 183 -17.01 5.00 -24.16
CA VAL A 183 -17.47 6.28 -23.59
C VAL A 183 -16.77 6.62 -22.27
N LEU A 184 -16.44 5.63 -21.44
CA LEU A 184 -15.67 5.85 -20.21
C LEU A 184 -14.22 6.23 -20.51
N THR A 185 -13.58 5.62 -21.51
CA THR A 185 -12.22 5.98 -21.94
C THR A 185 -12.14 7.43 -22.37
N TRP A 186 -13.11 7.92 -23.16
CA TRP A 186 -13.13 9.33 -23.55
C TRP A 186 -13.52 10.29 -22.40
N THR A 187 -14.19 9.78 -21.36
CA THR A 187 -14.46 10.55 -20.14
C THR A 187 -13.18 10.83 -19.36
N LEU A 188 -12.17 9.94 -19.41
CA LEU A 188 -10.84 10.17 -18.81
C LEU A 188 -10.08 11.34 -19.45
N GLU A 189 -10.40 11.68 -20.69
CA GLU A 189 -9.85 12.84 -21.40
C GLU A 189 -10.70 14.11 -21.23
N ASP A 190 -11.66 14.12 -20.29
CA ASP A 190 -12.60 15.22 -20.06
C ASP A 190 -13.39 15.68 -21.30
N LYS A 191 -13.57 14.79 -22.28
CA LYS A 191 -14.39 15.11 -23.46
C LYS A 191 -15.87 15.20 -23.09
N SER A 192 -16.55 16.19 -23.66
CA SER A 192 -18.01 16.32 -23.50
C SER A 192 -18.76 15.20 -24.24
N ALA A 193 -19.97 14.86 -23.80
CA ALA A 193 -20.78 13.82 -24.44
C ALA A 193 -21.02 14.11 -25.93
N TRP A 194 -21.14 15.39 -26.30
CA TRP A 194 -21.21 15.83 -27.69
C TRP A 194 -19.96 15.47 -28.50
N VAL A 195 -18.76 15.77 -27.99
CA VAL A 195 -17.48 15.42 -28.65
C VAL A 195 -17.34 13.91 -28.77
N VAL A 196 -17.67 13.16 -27.71
CA VAL A 196 -17.62 11.69 -27.72
C VAL A 196 -18.57 11.12 -28.76
N GLY A 197 -19.77 11.70 -28.91
CA GLY A 197 -20.73 11.30 -29.94
C GLY A 197 -20.17 11.47 -31.35
N LYS A 198 -19.45 12.57 -31.61
CA LYS A 198 -18.75 12.78 -32.88
C LYS A 198 -17.62 11.78 -33.11
N LEU A 199 -16.82 11.47 -32.08
CA LEU A 199 -15.72 10.52 -32.18
C LEU A 199 -16.18 9.07 -32.43
N LEU A 200 -17.31 8.68 -31.82
CA LEU A 200 -17.86 7.32 -31.91
C LEU A 200 -18.93 7.17 -33.00
N SER A 201 -19.23 8.23 -33.75
CA SER A 201 -20.30 8.28 -34.75
C SER A 201 -21.67 7.87 -34.20
N ILE A 202 -22.03 8.37 -33.01
CA ILE A 202 -23.32 8.15 -32.34
C ILE A 202 -23.90 9.47 -31.82
N SER A 203 -25.19 9.48 -31.46
CA SER A 203 -25.80 10.69 -30.90
C SER A 203 -25.29 10.99 -29.49
N GLU A 204 -25.29 12.27 -29.09
CA GLU A 204 -24.98 12.69 -27.71
C GLU A 204 -25.90 11.98 -26.69
N HIS A 205 -27.18 11.80 -27.04
CA HIS A 205 -28.12 11.05 -26.22
C HIS A 205 -27.70 9.58 -26.03
N THR A 206 -27.18 8.95 -27.08
CA THR A 206 -26.65 7.57 -27.03
C THR A 206 -25.41 7.48 -26.13
N VAL A 207 -24.54 8.48 -26.16
CA VAL A 207 -23.39 8.56 -25.23
C VAL A 207 -23.88 8.64 -23.78
N ALA A 208 -24.83 9.53 -23.49
CA ALA A 208 -25.41 9.68 -22.15
C ALA A 208 -26.06 8.37 -21.66
N PHE A 209 -26.73 7.64 -22.55
CA PHE A 209 -27.29 6.32 -22.26
C PHE A 209 -26.23 5.30 -21.85
N HIS A 210 -25.13 5.19 -22.61
CA HIS A 210 -24.03 4.27 -22.27
C HIS A 210 -23.34 4.66 -20.97
N LEU A 211 -23.10 5.95 -20.73
CA LEU A 211 -22.53 6.43 -19.47
C LEU A 211 -23.41 6.08 -18.27
N LYS A 212 -24.73 6.29 -18.38
CA LYS A 212 -25.68 5.95 -17.31
C LYS A 212 -25.68 4.46 -16.99
N ASN A 213 -25.64 3.60 -18.02
CA ASN A 213 -25.56 2.15 -17.82
C ASN A 213 -24.24 1.74 -17.16
N ALA A 214 -23.12 2.29 -17.63
CA ALA A 214 -21.80 2.02 -17.06
C ALA A 214 -21.72 2.45 -15.59
N MET A 215 -22.20 3.67 -15.27
CA MET A 215 -22.29 4.19 -13.91
C MET A 215 -23.13 3.29 -13.00
N ARG A 216 -24.30 2.83 -13.47
CA ARG A 216 -25.13 1.87 -12.73
C ARG A 216 -24.40 0.56 -12.47
N LYS A 217 -23.78 -0.03 -13.51
CA LYS A 217 -23.02 -1.29 -13.40
C LYS A 217 -21.83 -1.17 -12.45
N LEU A 218 -21.21 0.01 -12.37
CA LEU A 218 -20.07 0.28 -11.50
C LEU A 218 -20.48 0.79 -10.11
N GLY A 219 -21.77 0.95 -9.82
CA GLY A 219 -22.27 1.49 -8.55
C GLY A 219 -21.78 2.92 -8.27
N CYS A 220 -21.67 3.76 -9.31
CA CYS A 220 -21.09 5.09 -9.24
C CYS A 220 -22.12 6.19 -9.50
N ALA A 221 -22.10 7.25 -8.69
CA ALA A 221 -22.99 8.40 -8.84
C ALA A 221 -22.53 9.39 -9.91
N THR A 222 -21.25 9.40 -10.28
CA THR A 222 -20.68 10.33 -11.26
C THR A 222 -19.94 9.61 -12.38
N LYS A 223 -19.85 10.23 -13.56
CA LYS A 223 -19.10 9.68 -14.70
C LYS A 223 -17.60 9.59 -14.42
N HIS A 224 -17.04 10.53 -13.66
CA HIS A 224 -15.63 10.54 -13.28
C HIS A 224 -15.29 9.45 -12.27
N SER A 225 -16.11 9.25 -11.24
CA SER A 225 -15.93 8.13 -10.31
C SER A 225 -16.08 6.77 -11.00
N ALA A 226 -17.00 6.66 -11.97
CA ALA A 226 -17.16 5.46 -12.79
C ALA A 226 -15.90 5.20 -13.66
N ALA A 227 -15.36 6.22 -14.32
CA ALA A 227 -14.15 6.09 -15.12
C ALA A 227 -12.94 5.69 -14.26
N ALA A 228 -12.76 6.32 -13.09
CA ALA A 228 -11.70 5.97 -12.15
C ALA A 228 -11.82 4.52 -11.63
N LYS A 229 -13.03 4.09 -11.26
CA LYS A 229 -13.29 2.70 -10.82
C LYS A 229 -13.03 1.70 -11.95
N ALA A 230 -13.41 2.02 -13.20
CA ALA A 230 -13.15 1.15 -14.34
C ALA A 230 -11.66 0.97 -14.66
N VAL A 231 -10.83 2.01 -14.46
CA VAL A 231 -9.36 1.91 -14.56
C VAL A 231 -8.80 1.02 -13.46
N ARG A 232 -9.22 1.23 -12.21
CA ARG A 232 -8.78 0.43 -11.05
C ARG A 232 -9.07 -1.06 -11.21
N LEU A 233 -10.22 -1.39 -11.81
CA LEU A 233 -10.64 -2.76 -12.10
C LEU A 233 -10.02 -3.34 -13.39
N GLY A 234 -9.15 -2.59 -14.10
CA GLY A 234 -8.55 -3.05 -15.36
C GLY A 234 -9.52 -3.19 -16.53
N LEU A 235 -10.74 -2.65 -16.42
CA LEU A 235 -11.78 -2.75 -17.46
C LEU A 235 -11.55 -1.80 -18.64
N ILE A 236 -10.83 -0.69 -18.40
CA ILE A 236 -10.37 0.26 -19.42
C ILE A 236 -8.95 0.69 -19.10
N THR A 237 -8.17 1.05 -20.12
CA THR A 237 -6.81 1.56 -19.97
C THR A 237 -6.80 3.07 -20.23
N PRO A 238 -6.13 3.90 -19.41
CA PRO A 238 -5.95 5.31 -19.72
C PRO A 238 -5.21 5.47 -21.06
N PRO A 239 -5.62 6.43 -21.91
CA PRO A 239 -4.87 6.74 -23.12
C PRO A 239 -3.44 7.18 -22.75
N ARG A 240 -2.44 6.62 -23.45
CA ARG A 240 -1.04 7.01 -23.26
C ARG A 240 -0.88 8.45 -23.75
N ARG A 241 -0.41 9.34 -22.86
CA ARG A 241 -0.01 10.70 -23.20
C ARG A 241 1.34 10.70 -23.92
#